data_AF-A0A524CDP1-F1
#
_entry.id   AF-A0A524CDP1-F1
#
_cell.length_a   1.000
_cell.length_b   1.000
_cell.length_c   1.000
_cell.angle_alpha   90.00
_cell.angle_beta   90.00
_cell.angle_gamma   90.00
#
_symmetry.space_group_name_H-M   'P 1'
#
loop_
_entity.id
_entity.type
_entity.pdbx_description
1 polymer ?
#
loop_
_entity_poly.entity_id
_entity_poly.type
_entity_poly.pdbx_seq_one_letter_code
_entity_poly.pdbx_strand_id
1 'polypeptide(L)'
;MAQEGGNPPGAAVFEVDSFNYRASFDLEDGTEALLIRAEFTVSYFYRHHHPTVSEHHMTAFLGFYYGRTILGRSVLTDIEVDRIAFYPWWHDSAGYLTDHYPDRPMFTINDSVKDGMLTYNTFLMDDEPISKVIPDFGGRLVFDELTFVLSDGTQKTISNGTIEILLEKNYNDLAPQSATLNSTEDLSYSADYRTIRVTTPAAAPLLTILDRFLVFSLMGGGLVFVVLMGLHIKGVVCLPFEKLRQSILDREGTQ
;
A
#
# COMPACT_ATOMS: atom_id res chain seq x y z
N MET A 1 -9.85 -28.32 6.99
CA MET A 1 -8.89 -28.96 7.91
C MET A 1 -7.50 -28.59 7.43
N ALA A 2 -6.88 -27.61 8.09
CA ALA A 2 -5.53 -27.17 7.76
C ALA A 2 -4.56 -28.22 8.31
N GLN A 3 -3.71 -28.79 7.46
CA GLN A 3 -2.52 -29.48 7.92
C GLN A 3 -1.52 -28.41 8.37
N GLU A 4 -1.31 -28.30 9.67
CA GLU A 4 -0.09 -27.69 10.22
C GLU A 4 1.09 -28.51 9.68
N GLY A 5 1.76 -27.98 8.66
CA GLY A 5 3.03 -28.51 8.16
C GLY A 5 4.11 -28.27 9.21
N GLY A 6 4.16 -29.13 10.23
CA GLY A 6 5.24 -29.13 11.19
C GLY A 6 6.56 -29.40 10.47
N ASN A 7 7.54 -28.50 10.66
CA ASN A 7 8.90 -28.71 10.16
C ASN A 7 9.42 -30.07 10.65
N PRO A 8 10.10 -30.85 9.79
CA PRO A 8 10.65 -32.14 10.19
C PRO A 8 11.57 -31.98 11.40
N PRO A 9 11.58 -32.93 12.36
CA PRO A 9 12.41 -32.82 13.55
C PRO A 9 13.88 -32.58 13.19
N GLY A 10 14.46 -31.51 13.74
CA GLY A 10 15.84 -31.09 13.46
C GLY A 10 15.99 -30.06 12.34
N ALA A 11 14.91 -29.57 11.75
CA ALA A 11 14.90 -28.45 10.81
C ALA A 11 14.45 -27.14 11.46
N ALA A 12 15.14 -26.04 11.16
CA ALA A 12 14.76 -24.70 11.57
C ALA A 12 14.90 -23.72 10.40
N VAL A 13 13.94 -22.78 10.32
CA VAL A 13 13.96 -21.66 9.36
C VAL A 13 14.37 -20.42 10.13
N PHE A 14 15.31 -19.65 9.59
CA PHE A 14 15.81 -18.43 10.20
C PHE A 14 15.69 -17.29 9.20
N GLU A 15 15.16 -16.16 9.64
CA GLU A 15 15.19 -14.91 8.85
C GLU A 15 16.65 -14.42 8.72
N VAL A 16 17.05 -14.13 7.49
CA VAL A 16 18.32 -13.46 7.17
C VAL A 16 18.10 -11.96 7.29
N ASP A 17 17.10 -11.46 6.56
CA ASP A 17 16.80 -10.05 6.46
C ASP A 17 15.39 -9.83 5.89
N SER A 18 14.85 -8.64 6.10
CA SER A 18 13.56 -8.21 5.59
C SER A 18 13.51 -6.72 5.29
N PHE A 19 12.57 -6.32 4.42
CA PHE A 19 12.19 -4.93 4.24
C PHE A 19 10.76 -4.78 3.76
N ASN A 20 10.22 -3.59 3.99
CA ASN A 20 8.90 -3.21 3.56
C ASN A 20 8.94 -1.97 2.67
N TYR A 21 7.99 -1.87 1.75
CA TYR A 21 7.86 -0.72 0.86
C TYR A 21 6.39 -0.35 0.65
N ARG A 22 6.12 0.94 0.40
CA ARG A 22 4.79 1.46 0.10
C ARG A 22 4.79 2.08 -1.29
N ALA A 23 3.94 1.60 -2.19
CA ALA A 23 3.70 2.26 -3.47
C ALA A 23 2.32 2.89 -3.47
N SER A 24 2.27 4.21 -3.61
CA SER A 24 1.06 5.02 -3.65
C SER A 24 0.84 5.51 -5.07
N PHE A 25 -0.37 5.33 -5.59
CA PHE A 25 -0.82 5.98 -6.82
C PHE A 25 -1.80 7.08 -6.40
N ASP A 26 -1.37 8.32 -6.58
CA ASP A 26 -2.10 9.52 -6.18
C ASP A 26 -2.80 10.10 -7.41
N LEU A 27 -4.03 10.60 -7.23
CA LEU A 27 -4.76 11.38 -8.23
C LEU A 27 -4.10 12.76 -8.42
N GLU A 28 -4.49 13.48 -9.47
CA GLU A 28 -3.92 14.81 -9.79
C GLU A 28 -3.97 15.81 -8.62
N ASP A 29 -4.96 15.66 -7.73
CA ASP A 29 -5.15 16.54 -6.57
C ASP A 29 -4.41 16.05 -5.30
N GLY A 30 -3.59 15.00 -5.41
CA GLY A 30 -2.84 14.39 -4.32
C GLY A 30 -3.63 13.40 -3.45
N THR A 31 -4.87 13.08 -3.82
CA THR A 31 -5.63 12.02 -3.14
C THR A 31 -5.04 10.65 -3.47
N GLU A 32 -4.63 9.88 -2.46
CA GLU A 32 -4.23 8.47 -2.64
C GLU A 32 -5.43 7.70 -3.22
N ALA A 33 -5.26 7.04 -4.37
CA ALA A 33 -6.26 6.20 -5.00
C ALA A 33 -6.01 4.73 -4.73
N LEU A 34 -4.75 4.30 -4.88
CA LEU A 34 -4.29 2.95 -4.60
C LEU A 34 -3.04 3.00 -3.74
N LEU A 35 -3.05 2.26 -2.65
CA LEU A 35 -1.89 1.96 -1.82
C LEU A 35 -1.55 0.48 -1.95
N ILE A 36 -0.31 0.19 -2.28
CA ILE A 36 0.27 -1.14 -2.27
C ILE A 36 1.29 -1.20 -1.14
N ARG A 37 1.16 -2.18 -0.27
CA ARG A 37 2.13 -2.49 0.77
C ARG A 37 2.85 -3.77 0.40
N ALA A 38 4.15 -3.67 0.20
CA ALA A 38 5.02 -4.79 -0.08
C ALA A 38 5.87 -5.12 1.14
N GLU A 39 6.01 -6.40 1.45
CA GLU A 39 6.95 -6.93 2.44
C GLU A 39 7.73 -8.08 1.81
N PHE A 40 9.04 -8.03 1.96
CA PHE A 40 9.98 -9.00 1.41
C PHE A 40 10.85 -9.52 2.54
N THR A 41 10.93 -10.85 2.64
CA THR A 41 11.69 -11.53 3.69
C THR A 41 12.54 -12.61 3.06
N VAL A 42 13.83 -12.61 3.35
CA VAL A 42 14.74 -13.70 3.01
C VAL A 42 14.97 -14.54 4.24
N SER A 43 14.89 -15.85 4.07
CA SER A 43 15.11 -16.84 5.11
C SER A 43 16.01 -17.96 4.63
N TYR A 44 16.65 -18.66 5.55
CA TYR A 44 17.41 -19.86 5.25
C TYR A 44 16.95 -21.06 6.08
N PHE A 45 17.12 -22.24 5.50
CA PHE A 45 16.84 -23.51 6.15
C PHE A 45 18.12 -24.12 6.74
N TYR A 46 18.03 -24.60 7.98
CA TYR A 46 19.12 -25.23 8.71
C TYR A 46 18.72 -26.63 9.19
N ARG A 47 19.59 -27.64 8.97
CA ARG A 47 19.40 -29.02 9.43
C ARG A 47 20.39 -29.35 10.54
N HIS A 48 19.93 -29.63 11.76
CA HIS A 48 20.80 -29.91 12.90
C HIS A 48 21.79 -31.07 12.71
N HIS A 49 21.46 -32.05 11.87
CA HIS A 49 22.33 -33.21 11.59
C HIS A 49 23.34 -32.97 10.44
N HIS A 50 23.23 -31.84 9.73
CA HIS A 50 24.16 -31.35 8.72
C HIS A 50 24.30 -29.83 8.92
N PRO A 51 25.32 -29.34 9.66
CA PRO A 51 25.41 -27.94 10.12
C PRO A 51 25.71 -26.92 9.02
N THR A 52 25.23 -27.18 7.81
CA THR A 52 25.28 -26.33 6.63
C THR A 52 23.92 -25.65 6.44
N VAL A 53 23.95 -24.43 5.92
CA VAL A 53 22.76 -23.85 5.28
C VAL A 53 22.38 -24.79 4.15
N SER A 54 21.10 -25.14 4.02
CA SER A 54 20.68 -26.00 2.92
C SER A 54 20.06 -25.21 1.78
N GLU A 55 19.28 -24.16 2.08
CA GLU A 55 18.52 -23.43 1.06
C GLU A 55 18.24 -21.99 1.53
N HIS A 56 18.17 -21.03 0.60
CA HIS A 56 17.61 -19.69 0.82
C HIS A 56 16.26 -19.54 0.11
N HIS A 57 15.32 -18.90 0.80
CA HIS A 57 13.97 -18.65 0.30
C HIS A 57 13.62 -17.17 0.46
N MET A 58 13.04 -16.58 -0.58
CA MET A 58 12.40 -15.27 -0.52
C MET A 58 10.91 -15.44 -0.38
N THR A 59 10.29 -14.76 0.58
CA THR A 59 8.85 -14.58 0.62
C THR A 59 8.52 -13.14 0.28
N ALA A 60 7.57 -12.96 -0.63
CA ALA A 60 7.05 -11.66 -1.04
C ALA A 60 5.56 -11.59 -0.71
N PHE A 61 5.15 -10.56 0.02
CA PHE A 61 3.76 -10.25 0.34
C PHE A 61 3.38 -8.90 -0.27
N LEU A 62 2.28 -8.83 -1.01
CA LEU A 62 1.71 -7.58 -1.52
C LEU A 62 0.24 -7.46 -1.12
N GLY A 63 -0.08 -6.39 -0.38
CA GLY A 63 -1.43 -5.99 -0.03
C GLY A 63 -1.87 -4.75 -0.82
N PHE A 64 -3.07 -4.80 -1.40
CA PHE A 64 -3.66 -3.73 -2.20
C PHE A 64 -4.80 -3.08 -1.43
N TYR A 65 -4.80 -1.75 -1.33
CA TYR A 65 -5.77 -0.99 -0.55
C TYR A 65 -6.24 0.22 -1.32
N TYR A 66 -7.55 0.45 -1.35
CA TYR A 66 -8.09 1.65 -1.97
C TYR A 66 -7.98 2.82 -1.02
N GLY A 67 -7.56 3.95 -1.57
CA GLY A 67 -7.58 5.20 -0.85
C GLY A 67 -8.99 5.60 -0.47
N ARG A 68 -9.08 6.40 0.60
CA ARG A 68 -10.35 6.83 1.18
C ARG A 68 -10.41 8.34 1.25
N THR A 69 -11.62 8.88 1.04
CA THR A 69 -11.89 10.29 1.29
C THR A 69 -11.75 10.61 2.77
N ILE A 70 -11.75 11.90 3.11
CA ILE A 70 -11.68 12.37 4.50
C ILE A 70 -12.86 11.89 5.36
N LEU A 71 -13.99 11.51 4.75
CA LEU A 71 -15.13 10.90 5.45
C LEU A 71 -15.12 9.36 5.39
N GLY A 72 -14.03 8.75 4.94
CA GLY A 72 -13.83 7.30 4.94
C GLY A 72 -14.48 6.54 3.79
N ARG A 73 -14.93 7.24 2.73
CA ARG A 73 -15.54 6.60 1.54
C ARG A 73 -14.45 6.17 0.57
N SER A 74 -14.58 5.02 -0.07
CA SER A 74 -13.57 4.56 -1.04
C SER A 74 -13.52 5.47 -2.26
N VAL A 75 -12.31 5.82 -2.70
CA VAL A 75 -12.07 6.64 -3.89
C VAL A 75 -12.30 5.82 -5.17
N LEU A 76 -11.91 4.54 -5.13
CA LEU A 76 -12.07 3.56 -6.19
C LEU A 76 -13.19 2.58 -5.85
N THR A 77 -13.81 2.02 -6.89
CA THR A 77 -14.70 0.86 -6.82
C THR A 77 -14.04 -0.39 -7.38
N ASP A 78 -13.18 -0.22 -8.38
CA ASP A 78 -12.41 -1.30 -8.96
C ASP A 78 -11.07 -0.83 -9.51
N ILE A 79 -10.17 -1.79 -9.71
CA ILE A 79 -8.94 -1.61 -10.48
C ILE A 79 -8.90 -2.71 -11.51
N GLU A 80 -8.96 -2.31 -12.77
CA GLU A 80 -8.86 -3.20 -13.93
C GLU A 80 -7.41 -3.18 -14.40
N VAL A 81 -6.87 -4.38 -14.62
CA VAL A 81 -5.48 -4.56 -15.04
C VAL A 81 -5.37 -5.83 -15.88
N ASP A 82 -4.62 -5.76 -16.98
CA ASP A 82 -4.37 -6.94 -17.80
C ASP A 82 -3.49 -7.93 -17.06
N ARG A 83 -2.43 -7.40 -16.44
CA ARG A 83 -1.51 -8.20 -15.63
C ARG A 83 -0.83 -7.38 -14.55
N ILE A 84 -0.83 -7.91 -13.32
CA ILE A 84 0.13 -7.53 -12.28
C ILE A 84 1.02 -8.73 -12.00
N ALA A 85 2.33 -8.53 -12.06
CA ALA A 85 3.29 -9.58 -11.78
C ALA A 85 4.43 -9.04 -10.91
N PHE A 86 4.95 -9.89 -10.03
CA PHE A 86 6.18 -9.61 -9.30
C PHE A 86 7.27 -10.59 -9.70
N TYR A 87 8.40 -10.06 -10.15
CA TYR A 87 9.57 -10.81 -10.56
C TYR A 87 10.67 -10.63 -9.51
N PRO A 88 11.19 -11.71 -8.91
CA PRO A 88 12.23 -11.60 -7.90
C PRO A 88 13.55 -11.15 -8.54
N TRP A 89 14.34 -10.40 -7.78
CA TRP A 89 15.69 -9.98 -8.15
C TRP A 89 16.60 -10.15 -6.93
N TRP A 90 17.76 -10.77 -7.12
CA TRP A 90 18.71 -11.05 -6.03
C TRP A 90 20.07 -11.51 -6.57
N HIS A 91 21.10 -11.43 -5.72
CA HIS A 91 22.36 -12.14 -5.92
C HIS A 91 22.43 -13.38 -5.03
N ASP A 92 23.06 -14.44 -5.54
CA ASP A 92 23.27 -15.66 -4.76
C ASP A 92 24.17 -15.41 -3.53
N SER A 93 24.26 -16.41 -2.65
CA SER A 93 25.08 -16.31 -1.44
C SER A 93 26.59 -16.18 -1.70
N ALA A 94 27.03 -16.33 -2.95
CA ALA A 94 28.40 -16.10 -3.43
C ALA A 94 28.60 -14.71 -4.06
N GLY A 95 27.54 -13.93 -4.24
CA GLY A 95 27.59 -12.61 -4.85
C GLY A 95 27.57 -12.62 -6.38
N TYR A 96 27.24 -13.74 -7.01
CA TYR A 96 26.93 -13.76 -8.42
C TYR A 96 25.47 -13.33 -8.62
N LEU A 97 25.26 -12.44 -9.59
CA LEU A 97 23.91 -12.14 -10.06
C LEU A 97 23.40 -13.39 -10.76
N THR A 98 22.62 -14.20 -10.06
CA THR A 98 21.97 -15.37 -10.60
C THR A 98 20.69 -14.94 -11.28
N ASP A 99 20.82 -14.50 -12.53
CA ASP A 99 19.70 -14.27 -13.45
C ASP A 99 19.04 -15.59 -13.92
N HIS A 100 18.99 -16.61 -13.06
CA HIS A 100 18.50 -17.93 -13.43
C HIS A 100 16.97 -18.02 -13.47
N TYR A 101 16.23 -16.96 -13.10
CA TYR A 101 14.76 -16.94 -13.14
C TYR A 101 14.06 -15.57 -13.37
N PRO A 102 14.56 -14.61 -14.17
CA PRO A 102 13.83 -13.36 -14.41
C PRO A 102 12.53 -13.55 -15.23
N ASP A 103 12.33 -14.71 -15.86
CA ASP A 103 11.15 -14.98 -16.68
C ASP A 103 9.96 -15.53 -15.88
N ARG A 104 10.18 -15.96 -14.63
CA ARG A 104 9.11 -16.56 -13.82
C ARG A 104 8.65 -15.60 -12.74
N PRO A 105 7.40 -15.12 -12.80
CA PRO A 105 6.86 -14.30 -11.72
C PRO A 105 6.64 -15.16 -10.47
N MET A 106 6.90 -14.58 -9.29
CA MET A 106 6.50 -15.19 -8.02
C MET A 106 4.98 -15.30 -7.92
N PHE A 107 4.24 -14.32 -8.45
CA PHE A 107 2.79 -14.41 -8.60
C PHE A 107 2.33 -13.53 -9.75
N THR A 108 1.12 -13.80 -10.22
CA THR A 108 0.47 -13.01 -11.26
C THR A 108 -1.02 -12.86 -10.96
N ILE A 109 -1.55 -11.67 -11.20
CA ILE A 109 -2.98 -11.34 -11.13
C ILE A 109 -3.39 -10.87 -12.55
N ASN A 110 -4.39 -11.50 -13.15
CA ASN A 110 -4.78 -11.28 -14.57
C ASN A 110 -6.25 -10.86 -14.72
N ASP A 111 -6.72 -9.96 -13.85
CA ASP A 111 -8.11 -9.51 -13.82
C ASP A 111 -8.16 -8.28 -12.89
N SER A 112 -9.25 -8.08 -12.16
CA SER A 112 -9.33 -7.01 -11.18
C SER A 112 -8.52 -7.24 -9.89
N VAL A 113 -8.02 -6.15 -9.32
CA VAL A 113 -7.56 -6.10 -7.91
C VAL A 113 -8.70 -5.55 -7.07
N LYS A 114 -8.96 -6.12 -5.88
CA LYS A 114 -9.99 -5.63 -4.94
C LYS A 114 -9.37 -4.95 -3.72
N ASP A 115 -10.13 -4.07 -3.07
CA ASP A 115 -9.73 -3.44 -1.81
C ASP A 115 -9.46 -4.51 -0.73
N GLY A 116 -8.27 -4.47 -0.13
CA GLY A 116 -7.81 -5.42 0.86
C GLY A 116 -7.30 -6.75 0.30
N MET A 117 -7.19 -6.90 -1.02
CA MET A 117 -6.61 -8.10 -1.62
C MET A 117 -5.16 -8.30 -1.16
N LEU A 118 -4.81 -9.53 -0.80
CA LEU A 118 -3.47 -9.92 -0.40
C LEU A 118 -2.99 -11.05 -1.30
N THR A 119 -1.80 -10.90 -1.86
CA THR A 119 -1.10 -11.97 -2.59
C THR A 119 0.26 -12.20 -1.96
N TYR A 120 0.71 -13.45 -1.96
CA TYR A 120 2.05 -13.78 -1.53
C TYR A 120 2.55 -15.06 -2.17
N ASN A 121 3.87 -15.20 -2.22
CA ASN A 121 4.51 -16.46 -2.57
C ASN A 121 5.87 -16.58 -1.89
N THR A 122 6.34 -17.82 -1.71
CA THR A 122 7.71 -18.15 -1.31
C THR A 122 8.43 -18.78 -2.50
N PHE A 123 9.61 -18.25 -2.81
CA PHE A 123 10.45 -18.65 -3.93
C PHE A 123 11.79 -19.16 -3.42
N LEU A 124 12.18 -20.36 -3.86
CA LEU A 124 13.51 -20.91 -3.61
C LEU A 124 14.52 -20.11 -4.42
N MET A 125 15.38 -19.38 -3.73
CA MET A 125 16.40 -18.53 -4.32
C MET A 125 17.66 -19.36 -4.60
N ASP A 126 18.27 -19.90 -3.54
CA ASP A 126 19.56 -20.60 -3.57
C ASP A 126 19.37 -22.00 -3.01
N ASP A 127 19.53 -23.04 -3.83
CA ASP A 127 19.46 -24.44 -3.39
C ASP A 127 20.83 -25.04 -3.05
N GLU A 128 21.91 -24.31 -3.34
CA GLU A 128 23.29 -24.68 -3.01
C GLU A 128 24.05 -23.53 -2.33
N PRO A 129 23.55 -23.01 -1.18
CA PRO A 129 24.10 -21.81 -0.59
C PRO A 129 25.49 -22.02 0.01
N ILE A 130 26.39 -21.09 -0.30
CA ILE A 130 27.76 -21.08 0.23
C ILE A 130 27.89 -20.30 1.54
N SER A 131 26.91 -19.45 1.86
CA SER A 131 26.90 -18.62 3.07
C SER A 131 25.49 -18.51 3.67
N LYS A 132 25.34 -17.83 4.82
CA LYS A 132 24.03 -17.53 5.45
C LYS A 132 23.42 -16.22 4.97
N VAL A 133 24.10 -15.56 4.03
CA VAL A 133 23.89 -14.16 3.68
C VAL A 133 23.51 -14.08 2.21
N ILE A 134 22.57 -13.20 1.90
CA ILE A 134 22.18 -12.82 0.55
C ILE A 134 22.59 -11.35 0.34
N PRO A 135 23.49 -11.03 -0.61
CA PRO A 135 24.04 -9.68 -0.79
C PRO A 135 23.02 -8.60 -1.14
N ASP A 136 21.96 -8.95 -1.87
CA ASP A 136 20.80 -8.10 -2.09
C ASP A 136 19.61 -8.95 -2.53
N PHE A 137 18.41 -8.42 -2.29
CA PHE A 137 17.17 -9.05 -2.69
C PHE A 137 16.06 -8.02 -2.87
N GLY A 138 15.01 -8.45 -3.57
CA GLY A 138 13.87 -7.61 -3.90
C GLY A 138 13.23 -8.09 -5.20
N GLY A 139 12.86 -7.14 -6.05
CA GLY A 139 12.31 -7.47 -7.34
C GLY A 139 11.60 -6.32 -8.02
N ARG A 140 11.00 -6.65 -9.16
CA ARG A 140 10.27 -5.73 -10.02
C ARG A 140 8.80 -6.04 -9.96
N LEU A 141 8.01 -5.05 -9.54
CA LEU A 141 6.55 -5.08 -9.63
C LEU A 141 6.12 -4.46 -10.96
N VAL A 142 5.39 -5.24 -11.76
CA VAL A 142 5.00 -4.89 -13.13
C VAL A 142 3.48 -4.79 -13.21
N PHE A 143 2.98 -3.72 -13.82
CA PHE A 143 1.57 -3.52 -14.17
C PHE A 143 1.49 -3.33 -15.68
N ASP A 144 0.71 -4.17 -16.35
CA ASP A 144 0.36 -4.00 -17.75
C ASP A 144 -1.08 -3.50 -17.85
N GLU A 145 -1.28 -2.40 -18.58
CA GLU A 145 -2.59 -1.77 -18.83
C GLU A 145 -3.39 -1.50 -17.55
N LEU A 146 -3.05 -0.45 -16.82
CA LEU A 146 -3.69 -0.12 -15.55
C LEU A 146 -4.84 0.87 -15.74
N THR A 147 -6.05 0.50 -15.31
CA THR A 147 -7.24 1.37 -15.33
C THR A 147 -7.89 1.43 -13.94
N PHE A 148 -8.18 2.66 -13.50
CA PHE A 148 -8.92 2.93 -12.27
C PHE A 148 -10.40 3.13 -12.55
N VAL A 149 -11.26 2.43 -11.80
CA VAL A 149 -12.70 2.67 -11.80
C VAL A 149 -13.04 3.49 -10.55
N LEU A 150 -13.32 4.78 -10.74
CA LEU A 150 -13.59 5.72 -9.66
C LEU A 150 -14.95 5.44 -8.98
N SER A 151 -15.14 6.01 -7.80
CA SER A 151 -16.38 5.87 -7.01
C SER A 151 -17.64 6.45 -7.65
N ASP A 152 -17.49 7.34 -8.63
CA ASP A 152 -18.60 7.85 -9.44
C ASP A 152 -18.87 7.01 -10.71
N GLY A 153 -18.15 5.89 -10.88
CA GLY A 153 -18.26 4.99 -12.03
C GLY A 153 -17.41 5.41 -13.23
N THR A 154 -16.67 6.52 -13.14
CA THR A 154 -15.78 6.96 -14.21
C THR A 154 -14.56 6.04 -14.30
N GLN A 155 -14.26 5.53 -15.50
CA GLN A 155 -13.03 4.80 -15.75
C GLN A 155 -11.92 5.74 -16.22
N LYS A 156 -10.72 5.58 -15.66
CA LYS A 156 -9.52 6.35 -15.98
C LYS A 156 -8.36 5.40 -16.21
N THR A 157 -7.96 5.27 -17.47
CA THR A 157 -6.74 4.58 -17.85
C THR A 157 -5.53 5.36 -17.36
N ILE A 158 -4.72 4.73 -16.52
CA ILE A 158 -3.49 5.28 -15.96
C ILE A 158 -2.32 5.02 -16.92
N SER A 159 -2.30 3.84 -17.53
CA SER A 159 -1.33 3.47 -18.57
C SER A 159 -1.95 2.46 -19.53
N ASN A 160 -1.69 2.61 -20.83
CA ASN A 160 -1.96 1.60 -21.86
C ASN A 160 -0.74 0.71 -22.15
N GLY A 161 0.36 0.92 -21.42
CA GLY A 161 1.55 0.08 -21.49
C GLY A 161 2.02 -0.33 -20.12
N THR A 162 3.30 -0.68 -20.02
CA THR A 162 3.87 -1.27 -18.81
C THR A 162 4.36 -0.19 -17.84
N ILE A 163 3.99 -0.35 -16.56
CA ILE A 163 4.56 0.35 -15.42
C ILE A 163 5.39 -0.65 -14.62
N GLU A 164 6.66 -0.35 -14.38
CA GLU A 164 7.57 -1.16 -13.59
C GLU A 164 8.07 -0.36 -12.38
N ILE A 165 7.98 -0.96 -11.19
CA ILE A 165 8.54 -0.41 -9.95
C ILE A 165 9.60 -1.39 -9.45
N LEU A 166 10.85 -0.93 -9.39
CA LEU A 166 11.95 -1.71 -8.82
C LEU A 166 12.06 -1.45 -7.32
N LEU A 167 12.07 -2.52 -6.53
CA LEU A 167 12.11 -2.53 -5.07
C LEU A 167 13.26 -3.42 -4.62
N GLU A 168 14.32 -2.86 -4.04
CA GLU A 168 15.51 -3.65 -3.66
C GLU A 168 16.17 -3.18 -2.38
N LYS A 169 16.89 -4.09 -1.73
CA LYS A 169 17.69 -3.83 -0.54
C LYS A 169 19.03 -4.55 -0.64
N ASN A 170 20.10 -3.83 -0.31
CA ASN A 170 21.42 -4.45 -0.12
C ASN A 170 21.56 -4.98 1.32
N TYR A 171 22.35 -6.03 1.44
CA TYR A 171 22.70 -6.64 2.71
C TYR A 171 23.45 -5.67 3.62
N ASN A 172 23.12 -5.71 4.92
CA ASN A 172 23.57 -4.80 5.97
C ASN A 172 23.07 -3.36 5.89
N ASP A 173 22.35 -2.96 4.83
CA ASP A 173 21.72 -1.65 4.83
C ASP A 173 20.55 -1.64 5.83
N LEU A 174 20.46 -0.56 6.61
CA LEU A 174 19.37 -0.38 7.58
C LEU A 174 18.02 -0.11 6.90
N ALA A 175 18.04 0.19 5.60
CA ALA A 175 16.89 0.57 4.80
C ALA A 175 17.07 0.07 3.36
N PRO A 176 15.98 -0.22 2.63
CA PRO A 176 16.07 -0.53 1.21
C PRO A 176 16.45 0.71 0.41
N GLN A 177 16.80 0.50 -0.86
CA GLN A 177 17.07 1.61 -1.77
C GLN A 177 15.79 2.38 -2.12
N SER A 178 15.94 3.61 -2.61
CA SER A 178 14.80 4.35 -3.17
C SER A 178 14.30 3.62 -4.41
N ALA A 179 13.00 3.34 -4.47
CA ALA A 179 12.41 2.68 -5.62
C ALA A 179 12.54 3.56 -6.87
N THR A 180 12.64 2.89 -8.01
CA THR A 180 12.64 3.53 -9.32
C THR A 180 11.38 3.14 -10.07
N LEU A 181 10.83 4.11 -10.82
CA LEU A 181 9.72 3.90 -11.74
C LEU A 181 10.25 3.91 -13.16
N ASN A 182 9.94 2.87 -13.91
CA ASN A 182 10.08 2.83 -15.36
C ASN A 182 8.70 2.64 -15.97
N SER A 183 8.28 3.53 -16.87
CA SER A 183 6.92 3.53 -17.39
C SER A 183 6.95 3.91 -18.87
N THR A 184 6.11 3.26 -19.67
CA THR A 184 5.88 3.67 -21.06
C THR A 184 5.20 5.02 -21.17
N GLU A 185 4.37 5.36 -20.18
CA GLU A 185 3.73 6.67 -20.04
C GLU A 185 4.59 7.62 -19.21
N ASP A 186 4.48 8.92 -19.47
CA ASP A 186 5.18 9.97 -18.73
C ASP A 186 4.50 10.25 -17.37
N LEU A 187 4.70 9.32 -16.43
CA LEU A 187 4.20 9.41 -15.06
C LEU A 187 5.24 10.08 -14.17
N SER A 188 4.83 11.16 -13.49
CA SER A 188 5.68 11.78 -12.48
C SER A 188 5.66 10.99 -11.18
N TYR A 189 6.81 10.86 -10.52
CA TYR A 189 6.90 10.18 -9.24
C TYR A 189 7.91 10.83 -8.29
N SER A 190 7.75 10.54 -7.00
CA SER A 190 8.74 10.81 -5.96
C SER A 190 8.98 9.52 -5.18
N ALA A 191 10.21 9.26 -4.79
CA ALA A 191 10.57 8.05 -4.04
C ALA A 191 11.58 8.36 -2.93
N ASP A 192 11.44 7.63 -1.84
CA ASP A 192 12.42 7.53 -0.75
C ASP A 192 12.68 6.06 -0.40
N TYR A 193 13.43 5.80 0.66
CA TYR A 193 13.80 4.46 1.10
C TYR A 193 12.64 3.61 1.67
N ARG A 194 11.38 4.08 1.67
CA ARG A 194 10.20 3.30 2.11
C ARG A 194 8.98 3.49 1.25
N THR A 195 8.94 4.54 0.44
CA THR A 195 7.74 4.99 -0.23
C THR A 195 8.05 5.45 -1.64
N ILE A 196 7.24 5.01 -2.59
CA ILE A 196 7.10 5.63 -3.91
C ILE A 196 5.70 6.21 -4.03
N ARG A 197 5.60 7.42 -4.56
CA ARG A 197 4.33 8.11 -4.85
C ARG A 197 4.32 8.46 -6.32
N VAL A 198 3.45 7.80 -7.07
CA VAL A 198 3.22 7.99 -8.49
C VAL A 198 2.02 8.89 -8.66
N THR A 199 2.18 10.01 -9.35
CA THR A 199 1.06 10.91 -9.66
C THR A 199 0.43 10.46 -10.96
N THR A 200 -0.87 10.19 -10.92
CA THR A 200 -1.66 9.69 -12.04
C THR A 200 -2.43 10.83 -12.71
N PRO A 201 -2.75 10.74 -14.02
CA PRO A 201 -3.53 11.75 -14.74
C PRO A 201 -5.05 11.68 -14.44
N ALA A 202 -5.45 10.98 -13.37
CA ALA A 202 -6.85 10.82 -13.01
C ALA A 202 -7.28 11.94 -12.05
N ALA A 203 -8.32 12.67 -12.45
CA ALA A 203 -8.95 13.68 -11.59
C ALA A 203 -9.73 13.04 -10.42
N ALA A 204 -9.79 13.73 -9.29
CA ALA A 204 -10.57 13.29 -8.14
C ALA A 204 -12.08 13.23 -8.45
N PRO A 205 -12.78 12.17 -8.00
CA PRO A 205 -14.22 12.10 -8.16
C PRO A 205 -14.90 13.22 -7.36
N LEU A 206 -16.05 13.69 -7.85
CA LEU A 206 -16.81 14.80 -7.23
C LEU A 206 -17.08 14.55 -5.74
N LEU A 207 -17.24 13.28 -5.36
CA LEU A 207 -17.46 12.85 -3.99
C LEU A 207 -16.35 13.31 -3.03
N THR A 208 -15.09 13.21 -3.46
CA THR A 208 -13.92 13.64 -2.68
C THR A 208 -13.93 15.14 -2.46
N ILE A 209 -14.33 15.91 -3.49
CA ILE A 209 -14.45 17.37 -3.42
C ILE A 209 -15.57 17.78 -2.45
N LEU A 210 -16.73 17.12 -2.54
CA LEU A 210 -17.86 17.35 -1.64
C LEU A 210 -17.51 17.02 -0.19
N ASP A 211 -16.76 15.95 0.05
CA ASP A 211 -16.29 15.58 1.39
C ASP A 211 -15.41 16.65 2.01
N ARG A 212 -14.44 17.17 1.25
CA ARG A 212 -13.59 18.26 1.72
C ARG A 212 -14.44 19.48 2.05
N PHE A 213 -15.36 19.87 1.16
CA PHE A 213 -16.24 21.02 1.37
C PHE A 213 -17.09 20.87 2.64
N LEU A 214 -17.66 19.69 2.87
CA LEU A 214 -18.50 19.41 4.04
C LEU A 214 -17.69 19.48 5.34
N VAL A 215 -16.50 18.87 5.37
CA VAL A 215 -15.61 18.91 6.53
C VAL A 215 -15.16 20.34 6.85
N PHE A 216 -14.76 21.12 5.84
CA PHE A 216 -14.39 22.53 6.05
C PHE A 216 -15.57 23.37 6.53
N SER A 217 -16.77 23.12 6.00
CA SER A 217 -17.99 23.81 6.43
C SER A 217 -18.34 23.50 7.89
N LEU A 218 -18.21 22.23 8.30
CA LEU A 218 -18.44 21.80 9.68
C LEU A 218 -17.41 22.38 10.65
N MET A 219 -16.12 22.35 10.29
CA MET A 219 -15.07 22.96 11.11
C MET A 219 -15.25 24.47 11.23
N GLY A 220 -15.56 25.16 10.13
CA GLY A 220 -15.82 26.59 10.11
C GLY A 220 -17.04 26.98 10.97
N GLY A 221 -18.16 26.27 10.81
CA GLY A 221 -19.35 26.46 11.64
C GLY A 221 -19.09 26.19 13.11
N GLY A 222 -18.35 25.12 13.43
CA GLY A 222 -17.93 24.79 14.79
C GLY A 222 -17.06 25.89 15.42
N LEU A 223 -16.09 26.43 14.68
CA LEU A 223 -15.25 27.53 15.14
C LEU A 223 -16.09 28.78 15.44
N VAL A 224 -17.00 29.16 14.54
CA VAL A 224 -17.91 30.30 14.76
C VAL A 224 -18.75 30.08 16.01
N PHE A 225 -19.30 28.87 16.20
CA PHE A 225 -20.07 28.53 17.40
C PHE A 225 -19.23 28.66 18.68
N VAL A 226 -18.00 28.15 18.69
CA VAL A 226 -17.09 28.26 19.85
C VAL A 226 -16.77 29.73 20.17
N VAL A 227 -16.50 30.56 19.15
CA VAL A 227 -16.27 31.99 19.34
C VAL A 227 -17.51 32.69 19.90
N LEU A 228 -18.68 32.44 19.34
CA LEU A 228 -19.94 32.99 19.82
C LEU A 228 -20.22 32.56 21.27
N MET A 229 -19.97 31.30 21.61
CA MET A 229 -20.14 30.80 22.97
C MET A 229 -19.16 31.46 23.95
N GLY A 230 -17.89 31.64 23.56
CA GLY A 230 -16.90 32.36 24.37
C GLY A 230 -17.26 33.83 24.58
N LEU A 231 -17.78 34.49 23.55
CA LEU A 231 -18.29 35.87 23.64
C LEU A 231 -19.54 35.95 24.53
N HIS A 232 -20.40 34.93 24.51
CA HIS A 232 -21.58 34.86 25.37
C HIS A 232 -21.22 34.69 26.84
N ILE A 233 -20.30 33.77 27.16
CA ILE A 233 -19.81 33.58 28.55
C ILE A 233 -19.16 34.85 29.09
N LYS A 234 -18.44 35.61 28.23
CA LYS A 234 -17.85 36.90 28.60
C LYS A 234 -18.86 38.06 28.69
N GLY A 235 -20.13 37.82 28.37
CA GLY A 235 -21.18 38.85 28.41
C GLY A 235 -21.12 39.87 27.27
N VAL A 236 -20.34 39.61 26.21
CA VAL A 236 -20.20 40.51 25.06
C VAL A 236 -21.39 40.37 24.10
N VAL A 237 -21.97 39.17 24.00
CA VAL A 237 -23.10 38.85 23.11
C VAL A 237 -24.14 38.03 23.88
N CYS A 238 -25.43 38.35 23.74
CA CYS A 238 -26.51 37.50 24.26
C CYS A 238 -27.00 36.52 23.19
N LEU A 239 -26.65 35.25 23.33
CA LEU A 239 -27.19 34.18 22.50
C LEU A 239 -28.56 33.74 23.05
N PRO A 240 -29.56 33.46 22.19
CA PRO A 240 -30.94 33.18 22.61
C PRO A 240 -31.12 31.73 23.13
N PHE A 241 -30.16 31.20 23.88
CA PHE A 241 -30.21 29.81 24.36
C PHE A 241 -31.41 29.53 25.27
N GLU A 242 -31.85 30.51 26.07
CA GLU A 242 -33.05 30.35 26.91
C GLU A 242 -34.34 30.22 26.10
N LYS A 243 -34.47 30.98 25.00
CA LYS A 243 -35.64 30.87 24.10
C LYS A 243 -35.65 29.54 23.35
N LEU A 244 -34.48 29.01 23.01
CA LEU A 244 -34.35 27.69 22.40
C LEU A 244 -34.70 26.57 23.39
N ARG A 245 -34.26 26.70 24.64
CA ARG A 245 -34.58 25.76 25.72
C ARG A 245 -36.08 25.73 26.02
N GLN A 246 -36.73 26.88 26.09
CA GLN A 246 -38.19 26.96 26.28
C GLN A 246 -38.95 26.29 25.12
N SER A 247 -38.55 26.52 23.86
CA SER A 247 -39.26 25.91 22.72
C SER A 247 -39.08 24.39 22.59
N ILE A 248 -37.96 23.84 23.07
CA ILE A 248 -37.74 22.39 23.14
C ILE A 248 -38.57 21.77 24.26
N LEU A 249 -38.61 22.40 25.44
CA LEU A 249 -39.41 21.93 26.59
C LEU A 249 -40.93 22.01 26.31
N ASP A 250 -41.39 23.05 25.62
CA ASP A 250 -42.80 23.19 25.21
C ASP A 250 -43.23 22.11 24.19
N ARG A 251 -42.28 21.56 23.42
CA ARG A 251 -42.50 20.43 22.50
C ARG A 251 -42.52 19.06 23.18
N GLU A 252 -41.78 18.89 24.27
CA GLU A 252 -41.82 17.65 25.07
C GLU A 252 -43.03 17.61 26.02
N GLY A 253 -43.56 18.76 26.43
CA GLY A 253 -44.76 18.88 27.27
C GLY A 253 -46.10 18.73 26.54
N THR A 254 -46.10 18.39 25.25
CA THR A 254 -47.31 18.21 24.41
C THR A 254 -47.57 16.76 23.95
N GLN A 255 -47.05 15.76 24.68
CA GLN A 255 -47.55 14.37 24.61
C GLN A 255 -48.53 14.08 25.74
#